data_AF-A0A7X9BTM2-F1
#
_entry.id   AF-A0A7X9BTM2-F1
#
_cell.length_a   1.000
_cell.length_b   1.000
_cell.length_c   1.000
_cell.angle_alpha   90.00
_cell.angle_beta   90.00
_cell.angle_gamma   90.00
#
_symmetry.space_group_name_H-M   'P 1'
#
loop_
_entity.id
_entity.type
_entity.pdbx_description
1 polymer ?
#
loop_
_entity_poly.entity_id
_entity_poly.type
_entity_poly.pdbx_seq_one_letter_code
_entity_poly.pdbx_strand_id
1 'polypeptide(L)'
;QVEQTSTRHKATQYKPKNISELCAFVAAVRPGFKSMYNIFEKREPFSYDIPTFDNLIQTPEMPNSFLLYQEMAMSALNYAGIPMSDCYDVIKHIAKKRAKEVKKYKDQFMVGFKERLIEVENIDKESAQKATEKVWHIIDDSCDYSFNAAHAYSVAIDSLYGAYLKSHYPLQFYEVLLNVLDEKGTHKKRMAQVRKEAESAYGIRFVPMRFRQDNRKITANVEDNSIQNTLSVIKGFSDVVAEQLYELKDNQYDTFVDLLIDMEEKKILSKKIEDLIMIQYFDEFGQNGKLLKIYQEFTGGDNRYKRTHKDATKEKRIVALKEIEANLPNERISLVEQMAQENKLLGYIQVTFDVEKKYVYIAGVNTKFAPRLDCYCLANGKTESMKIQRPLFNDSPLNEGDIIYIYNWQAKPRLKYDKGKFVEIPGTKEWWITAYDRRNHEFQ
;
A
#
# COMPACT_ATOMS: atom_id res chain seq x y z
N GLN A 1 3.27 -12.14 -2.26
CA GLN A 1 3.72 -12.55 -3.62
C GLN A 1 3.16 -11.69 -4.75
N VAL A 2 1.95 -11.13 -4.64
CA VAL A 2 1.26 -10.43 -5.74
C VAL A 2 1.17 -8.90 -5.56
N GLU A 3 2.08 -8.30 -4.78
CA GLU A 3 2.03 -6.87 -4.44
C GLU A 3 2.70 -5.95 -5.47
N GLN A 4 3.68 -6.46 -6.22
CA GLN A 4 4.34 -5.67 -7.27
C GLN A 4 3.32 -5.28 -8.35
N THR A 5 3.37 -4.03 -8.82
CA THR A 5 2.37 -3.47 -9.75
C THR A 5 2.13 -4.34 -10.99
N SER A 6 3.20 -4.86 -11.61
CA SER A 6 3.11 -5.75 -12.77
C SER A 6 2.40 -7.06 -12.45
N THR A 7 2.84 -7.74 -11.38
CA THR A 7 2.26 -9.00 -10.92
C THR A 7 0.80 -8.84 -10.47
N ARG A 8 0.48 -7.74 -9.78
CA ARG A 8 -0.90 -7.42 -9.37
C ARG A 8 -1.82 -7.26 -10.59
N HIS A 9 -1.36 -6.57 -11.62
CA HIS A 9 -2.13 -6.38 -12.86
C HIS A 9 -2.41 -7.73 -13.54
N LYS A 10 -1.36 -8.55 -13.70
CA LYS A 10 -1.45 -9.90 -14.23
C LYS A 10 -2.43 -10.79 -13.44
N ALA A 11 -2.37 -10.74 -12.12
CA ALA A 11 -3.30 -11.49 -11.26
C ALA A 11 -4.76 -11.05 -11.46
N THR A 12 -4.97 -9.74 -11.66
CA THR A 12 -6.29 -9.16 -11.93
C THR A 12 -6.85 -9.59 -13.30
N GLN A 13 -5.99 -9.82 -14.29
CA GLN A 13 -6.40 -10.35 -15.59
C GLN A 13 -6.73 -11.85 -15.51
N TYR A 14 -5.82 -12.64 -14.93
CA TYR A 14 -5.95 -14.10 -14.86
C TYR A 14 -7.11 -14.56 -13.95
N LYS A 15 -7.35 -13.84 -12.84
CA LYS A 15 -8.40 -14.12 -11.84
C LYS A 15 -8.38 -15.59 -11.37
N PRO A 16 -7.37 -16.00 -10.58
CA PRO A 16 -7.30 -17.36 -10.04
C PRO A 16 -8.60 -17.74 -9.33
N LYS A 17 -9.16 -18.92 -9.63
CA LYS A 17 -10.43 -19.40 -9.06
C LYS A 17 -10.26 -20.41 -7.92
N ASN A 18 -9.08 -21.02 -7.81
CA ASN A 18 -8.75 -21.99 -6.77
C ASN A 18 -7.27 -21.87 -6.38
N ILE A 19 -6.84 -22.61 -5.36
CA ILE A 19 -5.47 -22.54 -4.84
C ILE A 19 -4.44 -23.06 -5.87
N SER A 20 -4.78 -24.09 -6.64
CA SER A 20 -3.92 -24.63 -7.69
C SER A 20 -3.68 -23.62 -8.82
N GLU A 21 -4.70 -22.87 -9.23
CA GLU A 21 -4.58 -21.77 -10.18
C GLU A 21 -3.72 -20.63 -9.63
N LEU A 22 -3.82 -20.30 -8.33
CA LEU A 22 -2.99 -19.28 -7.71
C LEU A 22 -1.52 -19.74 -7.62
N CYS A 23 -1.28 -21.00 -7.28
CA CYS A 23 0.04 -21.63 -7.30
C CYS A 23 0.64 -21.58 -8.71
N ALA A 24 -0.14 -21.98 -9.72
CA ALA A 24 0.25 -21.96 -11.12
C ALA A 24 0.57 -20.54 -11.59
N PHE A 25 -0.23 -19.55 -11.17
CA PHE A 25 0.03 -18.15 -11.48
C PHE A 25 1.38 -17.67 -10.91
N VAL A 26 1.70 -17.99 -9.64
CA VAL A 26 2.97 -17.62 -9.01
C VAL A 26 4.17 -18.23 -9.74
N ALA A 27 4.03 -19.44 -10.29
CA ALA A 27 5.04 -20.05 -11.14
C ALA A 27 5.10 -19.39 -12.54
N ALA A 28 3.94 -19.19 -13.18
CA ALA A 28 3.80 -18.75 -14.57
C ALA A 28 4.26 -17.31 -14.81
N VAL A 29 4.20 -16.41 -13.83
CA VAL A 29 4.63 -15.01 -14.01
C VAL A 29 6.15 -14.83 -14.21
N ARG A 30 6.92 -15.92 -14.13
CA ARG A 30 8.39 -15.93 -14.25
C ARG A 30 8.86 -16.01 -15.70
N PRO A 31 10.12 -15.63 -15.99
CA PRO A 31 10.60 -15.55 -17.38
C PRO A 31 10.57 -16.85 -18.18
N GLY A 32 10.78 -18.03 -17.57
CA GLY A 32 10.83 -19.30 -18.31
C GLY A 32 9.49 -19.78 -18.86
N PHE A 33 8.37 -19.22 -18.38
CA PHE A 33 7.04 -19.56 -18.90
C PHE A 33 6.52 -18.50 -19.89
N LYS A 34 7.39 -17.58 -20.34
CA LYS A 34 6.98 -16.43 -21.17
C LYS A 34 6.31 -16.81 -22.50
N SER A 35 6.74 -17.90 -23.13
CA SER A 35 6.19 -18.38 -24.41
C SER A 35 4.73 -18.83 -24.29
N MET A 36 4.38 -19.46 -23.16
CA MET A 36 3.04 -19.99 -22.88
C MET A 36 2.18 -19.06 -22.02
N TYR A 37 2.77 -18.00 -21.44
CA TYR A 37 2.09 -17.11 -20.51
C TYR A 37 0.80 -16.49 -21.08
N ASN A 38 0.78 -16.13 -22.36
CA ASN A 38 -0.40 -15.53 -22.98
C ASN A 38 -1.58 -16.51 -23.07
N ILE A 39 -1.31 -17.77 -23.38
CA ILE A 39 -2.32 -18.85 -23.43
C ILE A 39 -2.87 -19.06 -22.02
N PHE A 40 -1.97 -19.14 -21.03
CA PHE A 40 -2.31 -19.27 -19.61
C PHE A 40 -3.13 -18.08 -19.08
N GLU A 41 -2.70 -16.84 -19.29
CA GLU A 41 -3.37 -15.64 -18.78
C GLU A 41 -4.79 -15.52 -19.34
N LYS A 42 -4.99 -15.85 -20.62
CA LYS A 42 -6.30 -15.85 -21.27
C LYS A 42 -7.16 -17.06 -20.96
N ARG A 43 -6.61 -18.07 -20.27
CA ARG A 43 -7.27 -19.34 -19.97
C ARG A 43 -7.70 -20.08 -21.24
N GLU A 44 -6.93 -19.92 -22.31
CA GLU A 44 -7.13 -20.69 -23.55
C GLU A 44 -6.83 -22.18 -23.24
N PRO A 45 -7.71 -23.13 -23.63
CA PRO A 45 -7.46 -24.55 -23.43
C PRO A 45 -6.13 -24.97 -24.07
N PHE A 46 -5.32 -25.73 -23.33
CA PHE A 46 -4.02 -26.19 -23.79
C PHE A 46 -3.76 -27.65 -23.39
N SER A 47 -3.48 -28.47 -24.39
CA SER A 47 -3.05 -29.87 -24.30
C SER A 47 -1.81 -30.10 -25.18
N TYR A 48 -1.07 -31.17 -24.92
CA TYR A 48 -0.09 -31.69 -25.88
C TYR A 48 -0.71 -32.63 -26.91
N ASP A 49 -2.01 -32.93 -26.76
CA ASP A 49 -2.76 -33.92 -27.53
C ASP A 49 -2.16 -35.32 -27.38
N ILE A 50 -1.66 -35.59 -26.15
CA ILE A 50 -1.07 -36.87 -25.75
C ILE A 50 -1.80 -37.30 -24.48
N PRO A 51 -2.91 -38.07 -24.57
CA PRO A 51 -3.77 -38.41 -23.45
C PRO A 51 -3.05 -38.90 -22.19
N THR A 52 -2.12 -39.85 -22.30
CA THR A 52 -1.40 -40.39 -21.14
C THR A 52 -0.44 -39.38 -20.52
N PHE A 53 0.21 -38.53 -21.33
CA PHE A 53 1.09 -37.49 -20.83
C PHE A 53 0.31 -36.32 -20.23
N ASP A 54 -0.76 -35.88 -20.89
CA ASP A 54 -1.66 -34.84 -20.42
C ASP A 54 -2.26 -35.24 -19.07
N ASN A 55 -2.75 -36.48 -18.93
CA ASN A 55 -3.27 -37.01 -17.65
C ASN A 55 -2.23 -37.06 -16.52
N LEU A 56 -0.92 -37.11 -16.82
CA LEU A 56 0.14 -37.10 -15.80
C LEU A 56 0.39 -35.71 -15.20
N ILE A 57 0.07 -34.64 -15.93
CA ILE A 57 0.37 -33.26 -15.54
C ILE A 57 -0.89 -32.42 -15.28
N GLN A 58 -2.04 -32.87 -15.78
CA GLN A 58 -3.32 -32.26 -15.48
C GLN A 58 -3.84 -32.71 -14.11
N THR A 59 -4.55 -31.82 -13.45
CA THR A 59 -5.31 -32.14 -12.23
C THR A 59 -6.76 -31.67 -12.40
N PRO A 60 -7.71 -32.16 -11.60
CA PRO A 60 -9.09 -31.65 -11.64
C PRO A 60 -9.19 -30.14 -11.45
N GLU A 61 -8.26 -29.55 -10.70
CA GLU A 61 -8.21 -28.12 -10.41
C GLU A 61 -7.41 -27.30 -11.45
N MET A 62 -6.56 -27.98 -12.24
CA MET A 62 -5.74 -27.39 -13.29
C MET A 62 -5.75 -28.32 -14.53
N PRO A 63 -6.83 -28.26 -15.35
CA PRO A 63 -7.04 -29.19 -16.46
C PRO A 63 -6.23 -28.84 -17.73
N ASN A 64 -5.34 -27.85 -17.67
CA ASN A 64 -4.48 -27.48 -18.80
C ASN A 64 -3.08 -28.04 -18.60
N SER A 65 -2.47 -28.52 -19.68
CA SER A 65 -1.19 -29.21 -19.70
C SER A 65 0.03 -28.28 -19.64
N PHE A 66 0.06 -27.35 -18.70
CA PHE A 66 1.20 -26.44 -18.56
C PHE A 66 2.31 -27.05 -17.69
N LEU A 67 3.50 -27.26 -18.27
CA LEU A 67 4.70 -27.68 -17.54
C LEU A 67 5.27 -26.52 -16.72
N LEU A 68 4.78 -26.35 -15.50
CA LEU A 68 5.13 -25.23 -14.61
C LEU A 68 6.14 -25.58 -13.52
N TYR A 69 6.14 -26.84 -13.08
CA TYR A 69 6.86 -27.27 -11.89
C TYR A 69 7.97 -28.26 -12.18
N GLN A 70 8.96 -28.29 -11.28
CA GLN A 70 10.05 -29.27 -11.29
C GLN A 70 9.52 -30.70 -11.25
N GLU A 71 8.51 -30.95 -10.42
CA GLU A 71 7.85 -32.25 -10.26
C GLU A 71 7.17 -32.70 -11.56
N MET A 72 6.58 -31.78 -12.34
CA MET A 72 6.01 -32.10 -13.65
C MET A 72 7.10 -32.44 -14.68
N ALA A 73 8.25 -31.76 -14.62
CA ALA A 73 9.40 -32.10 -15.44
C ALA A 73 9.98 -33.48 -15.07
N MET A 74 9.98 -33.86 -13.78
CA MET A 74 10.34 -35.22 -13.36
C MET A 74 9.38 -36.25 -13.95
N SER A 75 8.07 -36.01 -13.88
CA SER A 75 7.07 -36.89 -14.49
C SER A 75 7.29 -37.06 -15.99
N ALA A 76 7.65 -35.99 -16.70
CA ALA A 76 7.95 -36.05 -18.13
C ALA A 76 9.21 -36.87 -18.44
N LEU A 77 10.30 -36.67 -17.68
CA LEU A 77 11.53 -37.45 -17.82
C LEU A 77 11.28 -38.93 -17.52
N ASN A 78 10.50 -39.22 -16.48
CA ASN A 78 10.17 -40.59 -16.11
C ASN A 78 9.23 -41.26 -17.12
N TYR A 79 8.29 -40.51 -17.68
CA TYR A 79 7.46 -40.98 -18.80
C TYR A 79 8.34 -41.39 -19.99
N ALA A 80 9.41 -40.64 -20.28
CA ALA A 80 10.41 -40.99 -21.29
C ALA A 80 11.31 -42.20 -20.92
N GLY A 81 11.06 -42.89 -19.81
CA GLY A 81 11.82 -44.06 -19.39
C GLY A 81 13.10 -43.76 -18.60
N ILE A 82 13.32 -42.51 -18.19
CA ILE A 82 14.45 -42.16 -17.32
C ILE A 82 14.14 -42.62 -15.88
N PRO A 83 15.06 -43.34 -15.20
CA PRO A 83 14.85 -43.75 -13.81
C PRO A 83 14.55 -42.56 -12.89
N MET A 84 13.67 -42.75 -11.90
CA MET A 84 13.27 -41.67 -11.00
C MET A 84 14.46 -41.10 -10.19
N SER A 85 15.47 -41.93 -9.89
CA SER A 85 16.74 -41.49 -9.28
C SER A 85 17.43 -40.42 -10.13
N ASP A 86 17.49 -40.65 -11.43
CA ASP A 86 18.19 -39.81 -12.38
C ASP A 86 17.37 -38.56 -12.67
N CYS A 87 16.03 -38.69 -12.72
CA CYS A 87 15.10 -37.57 -12.80
C CYS A 87 15.32 -36.57 -11.66
N TYR A 88 15.51 -37.06 -10.43
CA TYR A 88 15.80 -36.22 -9.27
C TYR A 88 17.14 -35.48 -9.41
N ASP A 89 18.18 -36.15 -9.91
CA ASP A 89 19.45 -35.50 -10.20
C ASP A 89 19.31 -34.41 -11.28
N VAL A 90 18.51 -34.65 -12.33
CA VAL A 90 18.18 -33.61 -13.33
C VAL A 90 17.55 -32.38 -12.68
N ILE A 91 16.56 -32.56 -11.79
CA ILE A 91 15.94 -31.42 -11.08
C ILE A 91 16.95 -30.69 -10.19
N LYS A 92 17.83 -31.40 -9.51
CA LYS A 92 18.89 -30.79 -8.71
C LYS A 92 19.85 -29.95 -9.57
N HIS A 93 20.13 -30.38 -10.79
CA HIS A 93 20.89 -29.61 -11.76
C HIS A 93 20.14 -28.38 -12.26
N ILE A 94 18.84 -28.51 -12.55
CA ILE A 94 17.93 -27.42 -12.90
C ILE A 94 17.90 -26.36 -11.79
N ALA A 95 17.68 -26.77 -10.53
CA ALA A 95 17.65 -25.86 -9.38
C ALA A 95 18.97 -25.11 -9.19
N LYS A 96 20.11 -25.73 -9.58
CA LYS A 96 21.45 -25.13 -9.55
C LYS A 96 21.83 -24.39 -10.85
N LYS A 97 20.90 -24.24 -11.79
CA LYS A 97 21.10 -23.60 -13.11
C LYS A 97 22.24 -24.21 -13.91
N ARG A 98 22.36 -25.54 -13.88
CA ARG A 98 23.41 -26.31 -14.57
C ARG A 98 22.89 -26.92 -15.87
N ALA A 99 22.52 -26.07 -16.83
CA ALA A 99 21.90 -26.51 -18.10
C ALA A 99 22.72 -27.57 -18.86
N LYS A 100 24.06 -27.51 -18.81
CA LYS A 100 24.94 -28.51 -19.43
C LYS A 100 24.73 -29.92 -18.90
N GLU A 101 24.43 -30.06 -17.60
CA GLU A 101 24.20 -31.37 -16.98
C GLU A 101 22.83 -31.93 -17.36
N VAL A 102 21.82 -31.06 -17.49
CA VAL A 102 20.48 -31.45 -17.94
C VAL A 102 20.51 -31.96 -19.38
N LYS A 103 21.28 -31.29 -20.26
CA LYS A 103 21.41 -31.65 -21.67
C LYS A 103 21.99 -33.04 -21.92
N LYS A 104 22.68 -33.65 -20.95
CA LYS A 104 23.16 -35.04 -21.05
C LYS A 104 22.02 -36.05 -21.18
N TYR A 105 20.84 -35.72 -20.66
CA TYR A 105 19.66 -36.58 -20.71
C TYR A 105 18.82 -36.36 -21.97
N LYS A 106 19.20 -35.41 -22.84
CA LYS A 106 18.42 -35.05 -24.03
C LYS A 106 18.20 -36.25 -24.94
N ASP A 107 19.27 -36.93 -25.33
CA ASP A 107 19.16 -38.01 -26.33
C ASP A 107 18.34 -39.18 -25.79
N GLN A 108 18.54 -39.54 -24.51
CA GLN A 108 17.75 -40.55 -23.83
C GLN A 108 16.26 -40.16 -23.77
N PHE A 109 15.96 -38.90 -23.41
CA PHE A 109 14.59 -38.39 -23.40
C PHE A 109 13.95 -38.44 -24.79
N MET A 110 14.66 -37.96 -25.82
CA MET A 110 14.17 -37.90 -27.19
C MET A 110 13.81 -39.28 -27.75
N VAL A 111 14.61 -40.31 -27.43
CA VAL A 111 14.33 -41.68 -27.83
C VAL A 111 13.15 -42.25 -27.06
N GLY A 112 13.23 -42.24 -25.72
CA GLY A 112 12.24 -42.94 -24.91
C GLY A 112 10.86 -42.29 -24.90
N PHE A 113 10.77 -40.96 -24.94
CA PHE A 113 9.48 -40.28 -25.04
C PHE A 113 8.81 -40.58 -26.38
N LYS A 114 9.56 -40.54 -27.49
CA LYS A 114 9.03 -40.88 -28.82
C LYS A 114 8.55 -42.32 -28.91
N GLU A 115 9.32 -43.27 -28.38
CA GLU A 115 8.94 -44.69 -28.35
C GLU A 115 7.64 -44.88 -27.58
N ARG A 116 7.49 -44.22 -26.42
CA ARG A 116 6.24 -44.23 -25.65
C ARG A 116 5.04 -43.70 -26.42
N LEU A 117 5.20 -42.59 -27.16
CA LEU A 117 4.13 -42.06 -28.00
C LEU A 117 3.70 -43.05 -29.09
N ILE A 118 4.65 -43.76 -29.69
CA ILE A 118 4.35 -44.75 -30.73
C ILE A 118 3.65 -45.97 -30.13
N GLU A 119 4.16 -46.49 -29.00
CA GLU A 119 3.67 -47.73 -28.40
C GLU A 119 2.34 -47.57 -27.66
N VAL A 120 2.18 -46.47 -26.93
CA VAL A 120 1.05 -46.26 -26.00
C VAL A 120 -0.07 -45.46 -26.66
N GLU A 121 0.29 -44.46 -27.47
CA GLU A 121 -0.68 -43.53 -28.09
C GLU A 121 -0.94 -43.84 -29.57
N ASN A 122 -0.21 -44.82 -30.15
CA ASN A 122 -0.31 -45.20 -31.56
C ASN A 122 -0.11 -44.00 -32.51
N ILE A 123 0.76 -43.06 -32.13
CA ILE A 123 1.09 -41.87 -32.92
C ILE A 123 2.12 -42.25 -33.99
N ASP A 124 1.99 -41.68 -35.19
CA ASP A 124 2.96 -41.91 -36.26
C ASP A 124 4.35 -41.34 -35.90
N LYS A 125 5.40 -41.89 -36.52
CA LYS A 125 6.79 -41.56 -36.18
C LYS A 125 7.13 -40.07 -36.33
N GLU A 126 6.53 -39.39 -37.31
CA GLU A 126 6.82 -37.97 -37.59
C GLU A 126 6.14 -37.06 -36.56
N SER A 127 4.87 -37.30 -36.27
CA SER A 127 4.13 -36.58 -35.24
C SER A 127 4.72 -36.81 -33.85
N ALA A 128 5.12 -38.04 -33.54
CA ALA A 128 5.77 -38.38 -32.27
C ALA A 128 7.10 -37.63 -32.09
N GLN A 129 7.91 -37.50 -33.16
CA GLN A 129 9.15 -36.73 -33.13
C GLN A 129 8.86 -35.24 -32.83
N LYS A 130 7.93 -34.63 -33.55
CA LYS A 130 7.55 -33.21 -33.36
C LYS A 130 7.03 -32.93 -31.95
N ALA A 131 6.16 -33.79 -31.42
CA ALA A 131 5.63 -33.66 -30.06
C ALA A 131 6.73 -33.80 -29.00
N THR A 132 7.63 -34.77 -29.17
CA THR A 132 8.79 -34.97 -28.29
C THR A 132 9.71 -33.74 -28.26
N GLU A 133 10.02 -33.17 -29.44
CA GLU A 133 10.84 -31.95 -29.54
C GLU A 133 10.19 -30.76 -28.82
N LYS A 134 8.86 -30.61 -28.96
CA LYS A 134 8.09 -29.56 -28.29
C LYS A 134 8.15 -29.70 -26.76
N VAL A 135 7.95 -30.91 -26.23
CA VAL A 135 8.02 -31.17 -24.78
C VAL A 135 9.44 -30.94 -24.26
N TRP A 136 10.47 -31.45 -24.95
CA TRP A 136 11.86 -31.22 -24.56
C TRP A 136 12.24 -29.74 -24.56
N HIS A 137 11.82 -28.98 -25.58
CA HIS A 137 12.08 -27.54 -25.66
C HIS A 137 11.52 -26.80 -24.43
N ILE A 138 10.32 -27.17 -23.99
CA ILE A 138 9.71 -26.57 -22.80
C ILE A 138 10.48 -26.94 -21.53
N ILE A 139 10.98 -28.18 -21.43
CA ILE A 139 11.84 -28.60 -20.31
C ILE A 139 13.16 -27.82 -20.33
N ASP A 140 13.83 -27.66 -21.48
CA ASP A 140 15.09 -26.91 -21.62
C ASP A 140 14.89 -25.42 -21.26
N ASP A 141 13.83 -24.78 -21.77
CA ASP A 141 13.46 -23.39 -21.42
C ASP A 141 13.17 -23.23 -19.92
N SER A 142 12.56 -24.24 -19.32
CA SER A 142 12.21 -24.26 -17.89
C SER A 142 13.43 -24.52 -17.00
N CYS A 143 14.57 -24.97 -17.53
CA CYS A 143 15.76 -25.25 -16.72
C CYS A 143 16.29 -24.03 -15.95
N ASP A 144 16.08 -22.82 -16.48
CA ASP A 144 16.55 -21.59 -15.84
C ASP A 144 15.53 -20.98 -14.85
N TYR A 145 14.27 -21.44 -14.87
CA TYR A 145 13.16 -20.78 -14.17
C TYR A 145 12.10 -21.71 -13.55
N SER A 146 12.29 -23.02 -13.62
CA SER A 146 11.36 -24.00 -13.05
C SER A 146 11.17 -23.75 -11.56
N PHE A 147 9.96 -24.01 -11.09
CA PHE A 147 9.58 -23.73 -9.72
C PHE A 147 9.22 -25.02 -9.00
N ASN A 148 9.60 -25.12 -7.73
CA ASN A 148 9.23 -26.26 -6.90
C ASN A 148 7.73 -26.14 -6.53
N ALA A 149 6.95 -27.17 -6.82
CA ALA A 149 5.49 -27.15 -6.60
C ALA A 149 5.13 -26.97 -5.13
N ALA A 150 5.83 -27.65 -4.21
CA ALA A 150 5.55 -27.55 -2.78
C ALA A 150 5.79 -26.12 -2.25
N HIS A 151 6.92 -25.51 -2.60
CA HIS A 151 7.21 -24.13 -2.23
C HIS A 151 6.22 -23.15 -2.85
N ALA A 152 5.86 -23.36 -4.13
CA ALA A 152 4.84 -22.57 -4.83
C ALA A 152 3.50 -22.60 -4.10
N TYR A 153 3.09 -23.79 -3.69
CA TYR A 153 1.83 -24.03 -2.99
C TYR A 153 1.82 -23.34 -1.62
N SER A 154 2.90 -23.47 -0.84
CA SER A 154 3.02 -22.80 0.46
C SER A 154 2.91 -21.27 0.34
N VAL A 155 3.62 -20.64 -0.59
CA VAL A 155 3.55 -19.16 -0.75
C VAL A 155 2.24 -18.69 -1.38
N ALA A 156 1.56 -19.55 -2.14
CA ALA A 156 0.21 -19.29 -2.62
C ALA A 156 -0.80 -19.31 -1.48
N ILE A 157 -0.66 -20.25 -0.53
CA ILE A 157 -1.46 -20.29 0.70
C ILE A 157 -1.27 -19.02 1.53
N ASP A 158 -0.03 -18.55 1.74
CA ASP A 158 0.21 -17.28 2.45
C ASP A 158 -0.49 -16.10 1.77
N SER A 159 -0.45 -16.08 0.44
CA SER A 159 -1.12 -15.04 -0.35
C SER A 159 -2.64 -15.14 -0.25
N LEU A 160 -3.19 -16.36 -0.18
CA LEU A 160 -4.62 -16.61 0.02
C LEU A 160 -5.06 -16.18 1.42
N TYR A 161 -4.30 -16.48 2.47
CA TYR A 161 -4.59 -16.01 3.83
C TYR A 161 -4.60 -14.49 3.90
N GLY A 162 -3.61 -13.81 3.30
CA GLY A 162 -3.60 -12.36 3.22
C GLY A 162 -4.81 -11.80 2.47
N ALA A 163 -5.21 -12.41 1.35
CA ALA A 163 -6.39 -12.01 0.59
C ALA A 163 -7.70 -12.27 1.38
N TYR A 164 -7.80 -13.39 2.08
CA TYR A 164 -8.95 -13.75 2.91
C TYR A 164 -9.13 -12.77 4.06
N LEU A 165 -8.08 -12.53 4.86
CA LEU A 165 -8.11 -11.59 5.97
C LEU A 165 -8.42 -10.17 5.49
N LYS A 166 -7.83 -9.73 4.37
CA LYS A 166 -8.11 -8.40 3.83
C LYS A 166 -9.54 -8.24 3.32
N SER A 167 -10.15 -9.29 2.79
CA SER A 167 -11.53 -9.25 2.27
C SER A 167 -12.59 -9.36 3.35
N HIS A 168 -12.34 -10.12 4.43
CA HIS A 168 -13.32 -10.38 5.48
C HIS A 168 -13.11 -9.52 6.73
N TYR A 169 -11.86 -9.17 7.02
CA TYR A 169 -11.43 -8.38 8.19
C TYR A 169 -10.51 -7.22 7.77
N PRO A 170 -10.95 -6.35 6.84
CA PRO A 170 -10.09 -5.31 6.28
C PRO A 170 -9.53 -4.38 7.35
N LEU A 171 -10.35 -3.97 8.31
CA LEU A 171 -9.95 -3.05 9.37
C LEU A 171 -8.78 -3.60 10.20
N GLN A 172 -8.92 -4.84 10.70
CA GLN A 172 -7.89 -5.52 11.48
C GLN A 172 -6.66 -5.86 10.62
N PHE A 173 -6.86 -6.22 9.35
CA PHE A 173 -5.76 -6.45 8.41
C PHE A 173 -4.90 -5.19 8.26
N TYR A 174 -5.52 -4.02 8.08
CA TYR A 174 -4.81 -2.76 7.93
C TYR A 174 -4.17 -2.28 9.22
N GLU A 175 -4.81 -2.46 10.37
CA GLU A 175 -4.20 -2.22 11.69
C GLU A 175 -2.90 -3.02 11.86
N VAL A 176 -2.95 -4.34 11.67
CA VAL A 176 -1.78 -5.22 11.84
C VAL A 176 -0.70 -4.88 10.81
N LEU A 177 -1.07 -4.70 9.54
CA LEU A 177 -0.12 -4.37 8.48
C LEU A 177 0.58 -3.04 8.75
N LEU A 178 -0.15 -2.02 9.22
CA LEU A 178 0.42 -0.71 9.52
C LEU A 178 1.36 -0.77 10.72
N ASN A 179 1.02 -1.50 11.79
CA ASN A 179 1.92 -1.71 12.93
C ASN A 179 3.21 -2.42 12.50
N VAL A 180 3.13 -3.50 11.71
CA VAL A 180 4.31 -4.23 11.20
C VAL A 180 5.20 -3.34 10.32
N LEU A 181 4.61 -2.41 9.57
CA LEU A 181 5.37 -1.46 8.75
C LEU A 181 6.04 -0.37 9.59
N ASP A 182 5.38 0.06 10.66
CA ASP A 182 5.90 1.06 11.60
C ASP A 182 7.12 0.52 12.37
N GLU A 183 7.02 -0.68 12.95
CA GLU A 183 8.10 -1.36 13.66
C GLU A 183 9.38 -1.52 12.83
N LYS A 184 9.23 -1.67 11.50
CA LYS A 184 10.36 -1.81 10.57
C LYS A 184 11.03 -0.48 10.22
N GLY A 185 10.44 0.67 10.57
CA GLY A 185 11.02 2.02 10.47
C GLY A 185 11.43 2.53 9.07
N THR A 186 11.33 1.72 8.02
CA THR A 186 11.97 1.97 6.70
C THR A 186 10.97 2.10 5.56
N HIS A 187 9.67 2.20 5.87
CA HIS A 187 8.61 1.99 4.90
C HIS A 187 7.58 3.14 4.81
N LYS A 188 7.97 4.40 5.07
CA LYS A 188 7.07 5.57 5.02
C LYS A 188 6.24 5.66 3.72
N LYS A 189 6.89 5.47 2.57
CA LYS A 189 6.20 5.44 1.25
C LYS A 189 5.17 4.31 1.16
N ARG A 190 5.49 3.14 1.73
CA ARG A 190 4.59 1.98 1.73
C ARG A 190 3.42 2.20 2.68
N MET A 191 3.65 2.77 3.87
CA MET A 191 2.58 3.14 4.80
C MET A 191 1.58 4.09 4.15
N ALA A 192 2.05 5.14 3.47
CA ALA A 192 1.17 6.06 2.74
C ALA A 192 0.32 5.34 1.67
N GLN A 193 0.91 4.39 0.93
CA GLN A 193 0.17 3.57 -0.05
C GLN A 193 -0.89 2.67 0.61
N VAL A 194 -0.55 2.07 1.75
CA VAL A 194 -1.44 1.20 2.52
C VAL A 194 -2.61 1.99 3.08
N ARG A 195 -2.36 3.18 3.65
CA ARG A 195 -3.42 4.10 4.11
C ARG A 195 -4.36 4.50 2.98
N LYS A 196 -3.81 4.97 1.85
CA LYS A 196 -4.59 5.34 0.67
C LYS A 196 -5.45 4.18 0.16
N GLU A 197 -4.93 2.95 0.21
CA GLU A 197 -5.70 1.76 -0.15
C GLU A 197 -6.82 1.48 0.86
N ALA A 198 -6.55 1.54 2.16
CA ALA A 198 -7.54 1.36 3.21
C ALA A 198 -8.70 2.37 3.10
N GLU A 199 -8.40 3.64 2.87
CA GLU A 199 -9.39 4.70 2.66
C GLU A 199 -10.22 4.47 1.41
N SER A 200 -9.55 4.28 0.26
CA SER A 200 -10.23 4.26 -1.04
C SER A 200 -10.97 2.96 -1.35
N ALA A 201 -10.44 1.81 -0.91
CA ALA A 201 -11.03 0.51 -1.21
C ALA A 201 -11.97 0.01 -0.11
N TYR A 202 -11.76 0.42 1.14
CA TYR A 202 -12.50 -0.11 2.30
C TYR A 202 -13.18 0.98 3.15
N GLY A 203 -13.04 2.26 2.78
CA GLY A 203 -13.69 3.36 3.49
C GLY A 203 -13.20 3.54 4.94
N ILE A 204 -12.02 3.00 5.28
CA ILE A 204 -11.44 3.11 6.61
C ILE A 204 -10.99 4.55 6.83
N ARG A 205 -11.41 5.15 7.94
CA ARG A 205 -11.08 6.55 8.28
C ARG A 205 -9.81 6.60 9.14
N PHE A 206 -8.88 7.50 8.84
CA PHE A 206 -7.75 7.75 9.72
C PHE A 206 -8.05 8.96 10.60
N VAL A 207 -8.32 8.72 11.89
CA VAL A 207 -8.72 9.77 12.82
C VAL A 207 -7.52 10.53 13.35
N PRO A 208 -7.67 11.84 13.65
CA PRO A 208 -6.62 12.62 14.29
C PRO A 208 -6.18 12.02 15.62
N MET A 209 -4.89 12.14 15.92
CA MET A 209 -4.35 11.86 17.24
C MET A 209 -4.75 12.99 18.19
N ARG A 210 -5.26 12.64 19.36
CA ARG A 210 -5.63 13.59 20.42
C ARG A 210 -5.04 13.19 21.75
N PHE A 211 -4.80 14.18 22.58
CA PHE A 211 -4.47 13.95 23.97
C PHE A 211 -5.55 13.09 24.65
N ARG A 212 -5.11 12.35 25.66
CA ARG A 212 -5.85 11.30 26.37
C ARG A 212 -6.07 9.97 25.64
N GLN A 213 -5.80 9.89 24.34
CA GLN A 213 -5.87 8.64 23.60
C GLN A 213 -4.60 7.79 23.78
N ASP A 214 -4.70 6.47 23.53
CA ASP A 214 -3.51 5.63 23.40
C ASP A 214 -2.88 5.81 22.01
N ASN A 215 -2.00 6.81 21.87
CA ASN A 215 -1.27 7.07 20.63
C ASN A 215 0.11 6.42 20.58
N ARG A 216 0.33 5.32 21.31
CA ARG A 216 1.62 4.60 21.31
C ARG A 216 1.70 3.59 20.16
N LYS A 217 0.55 3.09 19.71
CA LYS A 217 0.42 2.11 18.64
C LYS A 217 -0.74 2.46 17.72
N ILE A 218 -0.71 1.91 16.51
CA ILE A 218 -1.82 2.06 15.56
C ILE A 218 -2.94 1.13 16.03
N THR A 219 -4.12 1.70 16.27
CA THR A 219 -5.26 0.96 16.85
C THR A 219 -6.50 1.15 16.00
N ALA A 220 -7.18 0.06 15.68
CA ALA A 220 -8.47 0.11 15.00
C ALA A 220 -9.64 0.30 15.96
N ASN A 221 -10.63 1.07 15.53
CA ASN A 221 -11.94 1.17 16.16
C ASN A 221 -13.00 0.57 15.23
N VAL A 222 -13.63 -0.51 15.70
CA VAL A 222 -14.62 -1.28 14.95
C VAL A 222 -15.95 -0.52 14.81
N GLU A 223 -16.34 0.27 15.82
CA GLU A 223 -17.65 0.93 15.85
C GLU A 223 -17.79 1.96 14.73
N ASP A 224 -16.71 2.63 14.40
CA ASP A 224 -16.72 3.79 13.50
C ASP A 224 -15.84 3.57 12.26
N ASN A 225 -15.37 2.33 12.04
CA ASN A 225 -14.52 1.92 10.94
C ASN A 225 -13.31 2.86 10.75
N SER A 226 -12.60 3.11 11.85
CA SER A 226 -11.46 4.01 11.84
C SER A 226 -10.19 3.39 12.40
N ILE A 227 -9.06 4.00 12.05
CA ILE A 227 -7.75 3.68 12.58
C ILE A 227 -7.16 4.95 13.18
N GLN A 228 -6.82 4.87 14.46
CA GLN A 228 -6.04 5.88 15.16
C GLN A 228 -4.55 5.58 14.95
N ASN A 229 -3.78 6.65 14.74
CA ASN A 229 -2.35 6.56 14.49
C ASN A 229 -1.53 6.62 15.78
N THR A 230 -0.26 6.23 15.66
CA THR A 230 0.76 6.43 16.71
C THR A 230 1.49 7.75 16.50
N LEU A 231 1.94 8.37 17.61
CA LEU A 231 2.77 9.59 17.58
C LEU A 231 4.13 9.36 16.93
N SER A 232 4.63 8.12 16.87
CA SER A 232 5.91 7.78 16.21
C SER A 232 5.92 8.12 14.71
N VAL A 233 4.74 8.16 14.07
CA VAL A 233 4.57 8.52 12.66
C VAL A 233 4.87 10.00 12.42
N ILE A 234 4.72 10.85 13.44
CA ILE A 234 5.02 12.28 13.33
C ILE A 234 6.53 12.45 13.11
N LYS A 235 6.90 13.20 12.08
CA LYS A 235 8.31 13.43 11.75
C LYS A 235 9.07 14.01 12.94
N GLY A 236 10.04 13.26 13.45
CA GLY A 236 10.90 13.68 14.57
C GLY A 236 10.40 13.25 15.95
N PHE A 237 9.27 12.55 16.03
CA PHE A 237 8.77 11.94 17.26
C PHE A 237 9.34 10.54 17.42
N SER A 238 9.46 10.13 18.68
CA SER A 238 9.92 8.81 19.10
C SER A 238 8.86 8.20 20.01
N ASP A 239 8.85 6.88 20.14
CA ASP A 239 7.91 6.17 21.01
C ASP A 239 7.95 6.67 22.46
N VAL A 240 9.12 7.13 22.92
CA VAL A 240 9.29 7.77 24.23
C VAL A 240 8.34 8.95 24.45
N VAL A 241 8.10 9.79 23.44
CA VAL A 241 7.18 10.93 23.57
C VAL A 241 5.74 10.43 23.72
N ALA A 242 5.40 9.34 23.03
CA ALA A 242 4.08 8.74 23.12
C ALA A 242 3.82 8.15 24.50
N GLU A 243 4.80 7.42 25.06
CA GLU A 243 4.72 6.88 26.42
C GLU A 243 4.60 8.01 27.45
N GLN A 244 5.44 9.03 27.36
CA GLN A 244 5.40 10.18 28.28
C GLN A 244 4.05 10.90 28.28
N LEU A 245 3.45 11.12 27.11
CA LEU A 245 2.12 11.76 27.03
C LEU A 245 1.00 10.82 27.49
N TYR A 246 1.15 9.52 27.27
CA TYR A 246 0.19 8.53 27.75
C TYR A 246 0.16 8.45 29.28
N GLU A 247 1.30 8.62 29.97
CA GLU A 247 1.37 8.72 31.44
C GLU A 247 0.57 9.91 32.01
N LEU A 248 0.29 10.93 31.21
CA LEU A 248 -0.48 12.12 31.62
C LEU A 248 -1.98 11.97 31.34
N LYS A 249 -2.40 10.93 30.60
CA LYS A 249 -3.73 10.83 30.00
C LYS A 249 -4.89 10.83 31.00
N ASP A 250 -4.67 10.27 32.19
CA ASP A 250 -5.69 10.05 33.21
C ASP A 250 -5.70 11.16 34.28
N ASN A 251 -4.72 12.07 34.23
CA ASN A 251 -4.65 13.21 35.15
C ASN A 251 -5.70 14.27 34.79
N GLN A 252 -6.24 14.94 35.81
CA GLN A 252 -7.18 16.04 35.63
C GLN A 252 -6.43 17.36 35.53
N TYR A 253 -6.77 18.15 34.52
CA TYR A 253 -6.18 19.47 34.27
C TYR A 253 -7.34 20.43 34.00
N ASP A 254 -7.49 21.47 34.82
CA ASP A 254 -8.55 22.46 34.64
C ASP A 254 -8.25 23.40 33.47
N THR A 255 -6.95 23.63 33.20
CA THR A 255 -6.49 24.51 32.12
C THR A 255 -5.28 23.92 31.38
N PHE A 256 -4.97 24.45 30.20
CA PHE A 256 -3.78 24.05 29.44
C PHE A 256 -2.49 24.36 30.21
N VAL A 257 -2.46 25.48 30.94
CA VAL A 257 -1.34 25.83 31.82
C VAL A 257 -1.07 24.73 32.85
N ASP A 258 -2.10 24.09 33.42
CA ASP A 258 -1.91 22.97 34.37
C ASP A 258 -1.20 21.78 33.72
N LEU A 259 -1.57 21.44 32.49
CA LEU A 259 -0.90 20.40 31.72
C LEU A 259 0.57 20.79 31.43
N LEU A 260 0.84 22.02 31.02
CA LEU A 260 2.21 22.49 30.74
C LEU A 260 3.11 22.47 31.98
N ILE A 261 2.56 22.78 33.16
CA ILE A 261 3.28 22.69 34.44
C ILE A 261 3.67 21.23 34.70
N ASP A 262 2.72 20.29 34.62
CA ASP A 262 3.02 18.87 34.86
C ASP A 262 4.04 18.33 33.85
N MET A 263 3.94 18.73 32.58
CA MET A 263 4.94 18.40 31.56
C MET A 263 6.34 18.96 31.89
N GLU A 264 6.46 20.20 32.36
CA GLU A 264 7.74 20.82 32.73
C GLU A 264 8.34 20.15 33.97
N GLU A 265 7.53 19.88 34.99
CA GLU A 265 7.99 19.22 36.23
C GLU A 265 8.46 17.78 35.96
N LYS A 266 7.79 17.05 35.05
CA LYS A 266 8.19 15.70 34.59
C LYS A 266 9.27 15.69 33.51
N LYS A 267 9.77 16.85 33.06
CA LYS A 267 10.77 16.98 31.97
C LYS A 267 10.30 16.42 30.62
N ILE A 268 9.00 16.45 30.36
CA ILE A 268 8.37 16.07 29.09
C ILE A 268 8.32 17.27 28.14
N LEU A 269 8.19 18.48 28.70
CA LEU A 269 8.06 19.71 27.93
C LEU A 269 9.25 19.90 26.98
N SER A 270 8.94 20.08 25.70
CA SER A 270 9.94 20.27 24.65
C SER A 270 9.33 21.05 23.48
N LYS A 271 10.16 21.43 22.50
CA LYS A 271 9.69 22.08 21.27
C LYS A 271 8.70 21.21 20.48
N LYS A 272 8.72 19.89 20.67
CA LYS A 272 7.75 18.98 20.04
C LYS A 272 6.32 19.22 20.50
N ILE A 273 6.12 19.78 21.70
CA ILE A 273 4.79 20.14 22.18
C ILE A 273 4.17 21.24 21.30
N GLU A 274 4.98 22.16 20.79
CA GLU A 274 4.56 23.16 19.79
C GLU A 274 4.02 22.46 18.53
N ASP A 275 4.75 21.48 17.99
CA ASP A 275 4.30 20.70 16.82
C ASP A 275 2.95 19.99 17.07
N LEU A 276 2.75 19.44 18.27
CA LEU A 276 1.47 18.83 18.67
C LEU A 276 0.34 19.83 18.80
N ILE A 277 0.61 21.02 19.35
CA ILE A 277 -0.36 22.12 19.41
C ILE A 277 -0.80 22.48 17.99
N MET A 278 0.16 22.67 17.07
CA MET A 278 -0.14 23.08 15.68
C MET A 278 -1.10 22.12 14.97
N ILE A 279 -0.99 20.82 15.22
CA ILE A 279 -1.86 19.79 14.62
C ILE A 279 -3.13 19.49 15.43
N GLN A 280 -3.51 20.35 16.39
CA GLN A 280 -4.69 20.20 17.24
C GLN A 280 -4.71 18.94 18.13
N TYR A 281 -3.54 18.48 18.60
CA TYR A 281 -3.49 17.32 19.49
C TYR A 281 -4.15 17.60 20.85
N PHE A 282 -4.05 18.83 21.36
CA PHE A 282 -4.56 19.24 22.68
C PHE A 282 -5.93 19.94 22.59
N ASP A 283 -6.79 19.51 21.66
CA ASP A 283 -8.06 20.19 21.33
C ASP A 283 -9.04 20.30 22.50
N GLU A 284 -8.93 19.45 23.52
CA GLU A 284 -9.74 19.54 24.74
C GLU A 284 -9.55 20.86 25.52
N PHE A 285 -8.41 21.53 25.37
CA PHE A 285 -8.11 22.80 26.05
C PHE A 285 -8.43 24.04 25.21
N GLY A 286 -8.73 23.87 23.93
CA GLY A 286 -9.02 24.96 23.00
C GLY A 286 -8.41 24.77 21.62
N GLN A 287 -8.59 25.77 20.77
CA GLN A 287 -8.05 25.82 19.43
C GLN A 287 -6.54 26.12 19.46
N ASN A 288 -5.81 25.55 18.50
CA ASN A 288 -4.34 25.66 18.42
C ASN A 288 -3.77 27.09 18.46
N GLY A 289 -4.47 28.10 17.94
CA GLY A 289 -4.01 29.49 17.98
C GLY A 289 -3.95 30.06 19.40
N LYS A 290 -4.99 29.81 20.21
CA LYS A 290 -4.99 30.12 21.64
C LYS A 290 -3.87 29.38 22.37
N LEU A 291 -3.80 28.06 22.17
CA LEU A 291 -2.84 27.21 22.88
C LEU A 291 -1.38 27.55 22.53
N LEU A 292 -1.12 27.96 21.29
CA LEU A 292 0.21 28.38 20.86
C LEU A 292 0.65 29.68 21.56
N LYS A 293 -0.24 30.66 21.67
CA LYS A 293 0.02 31.91 22.42
C LYS A 293 0.35 31.61 23.89
N ILE A 294 -0.41 30.72 24.53
CA ILE A 294 -0.16 30.28 25.91
C ILE A 294 1.19 29.57 26.03
N TYR A 295 1.50 28.64 25.12
CA TYR A 295 2.78 27.92 25.12
C TYR A 295 3.98 28.86 24.95
N GLN A 296 3.88 29.85 24.07
CA GLN A 296 4.92 30.86 23.85
C GLN A 296 5.14 31.70 25.11
N GLU A 297 4.07 32.16 25.75
CA GLU A 297 4.15 32.91 27.01
C GLU A 297 4.76 32.04 28.13
N PHE A 298 4.33 30.77 28.24
CA PHE A 298 4.82 29.81 29.23
C PHE A 298 6.32 29.52 29.10
N THR A 299 6.84 29.41 27.86
CA THR A 299 8.21 28.95 27.60
C THR A 299 9.22 30.10 27.42
N GLY A 300 8.78 31.24 26.90
CA GLY A 300 9.65 32.34 26.50
C GLY A 300 9.14 33.75 26.80
N GLY A 301 7.90 33.90 27.28
CA GLY A 301 7.30 35.20 27.59
C GLY A 301 7.70 35.77 28.96
N ASP A 302 7.08 36.89 29.31
CA ASP A 302 7.34 37.61 30.56
C ASP A 302 6.95 36.77 31.78
N ASN A 303 5.94 35.91 31.62
CA ASN A 303 5.45 34.99 32.65
C ASN A 303 6.02 33.58 32.55
N ARG A 304 7.16 33.42 31.87
CA ARG A 304 7.82 32.13 31.70
C ARG A 304 7.88 31.32 32.99
N TYR A 305 7.46 30.07 32.91
CA TYR A 305 7.58 29.09 33.98
C TYR A 305 8.85 28.24 33.80
N LYS A 306 9.51 27.89 34.91
CA LYS A 306 10.59 26.91 34.97
C LYS A 306 10.49 26.13 36.26
N ARG A 307 10.75 24.82 36.20
CA ARG A 307 10.83 23.97 37.39
C ARG A 307 11.88 24.43 38.41
N THR A 308 12.91 25.17 37.99
CA THR A 308 13.98 25.69 38.84
C THR A 308 13.67 27.03 39.51
N HIS A 309 12.51 27.64 39.25
CA HIS A 309 12.08 28.85 39.97
C HIS A 309 11.76 28.53 41.43
N LYS A 310 11.90 29.53 42.31
CA LYS A 310 11.44 29.43 43.71
C LYS A 310 9.92 29.34 43.77
N ASP A 311 9.36 28.70 44.79
CA ASP A 311 7.92 28.46 44.93
C ASP A 311 7.09 29.75 44.86
N ALA A 312 7.50 30.81 45.56
CA ALA A 312 6.82 32.11 45.50
C ALA A 312 6.83 32.74 44.09
N THR A 313 7.86 32.45 43.28
CA THR A 313 7.89 32.87 41.88
C THR A 313 6.99 31.97 41.04
N LYS A 314 7.02 30.65 41.25
CA LYS A 314 6.15 29.69 40.56
C LYS A 314 4.68 30.09 40.73
N GLU A 315 4.24 30.29 41.96
CA GLU A 315 2.85 30.66 42.28
C GLU A 315 2.41 31.93 41.55
N LYS A 316 3.21 33.00 41.61
CA LYS A 316 2.93 34.26 40.89
C LYS A 316 2.81 34.06 39.37
N ARG A 317 3.69 33.25 38.77
CA ARG A 317 3.67 32.99 37.33
C ARG A 317 2.48 32.14 36.92
N ILE A 318 2.14 31.12 37.72
CA ILE A 318 0.98 30.26 37.47
C ILE A 318 -0.31 31.09 37.45
N VAL A 319 -0.49 31.96 38.45
CA VAL A 319 -1.67 32.85 38.50
C VAL A 319 -1.76 33.74 37.26
N ALA A 320 -0.67 34.41 36.90
CA ALA A 320 -0.64 35.27 35.71
C ALA A 320 -0.90 34.50 34.41
N LEU A 321 -0.31 33.31 34.24
CA LEU A 321 -0.53 32.47 33.06
C LEU A 321 -1.98 32.00 32.94
N LYS A 322 -2.60 31.60 34.05
CA LYS A 322 -4.02 31.19 34.07
C LYS A 322 -4.95 32.37 33.76
N GLU A 323 -4.62 33.57 34.25
CA GLU A 323 -5.37 34.79 33.92
C GLU A 323 -5.26 35.13 32.43
N ILE A 324 -4.06 34.99 31.84
CA ILE A 324 -3.86 35.15 30.39
C ILE A 324 -4.69 34.11 29.63
N GLU A 325 -4.62 32.84 30.00
CA GLU A 325 -5.38 31.76 29.37
C GLU A 325 -6.90 31.99 29.43
N ALA A 326 -7.42 32.49 30.55
CA ALA A 326 -8.83 32.79 30.72
C ALA A 326 -9.31 33.95 29.82
N ASN A 327 -8.46 34.96 29.60
CA ASN A 327 -8.79 36.15 28.82
C ASN A 327 -8.46 36.03 27.33
N LEU A 328 -7.66 35.03 26.92
CA LEU A 328 -7.34 34.82 25.52
C LEU A 328 -8.53 34.24 24.73
N PRO A 329 -8.88 34.83 23.57
CA PRO A 329 -9.94 34.31 22.72
C PRO A 329 -9.55 32.93 22.18
N ASN A 330 -10.55 32.05 22.02
CA ASN A 330 -10.35 30.67 21.55
C ASN A 330 -10.21 30.60 20.03
N GLU A 331 -9.14 31.20 19.52
CA GLU A 331 -8.86 31.33 18.09
C GLU A 331 -8.00 30.19 17.55
N ARG A 332 -8.22 29.86 16.27
CA ARG A 332 -7.35 28.96 15.51
C ARG A 332 -6.23 29.76 14.83
N ILE A 333 -5.11 29.11 14.56
CA ILE A 333 -4.17 29.62 13.54
C ILE A 333 -4.82 29.65 12.16
N SER A 334 -4.20 30.33 11.20
CA SER A 334 -4.69 30.29 9.81
C SER A 334 -4.76 28.84 9.34
N LEU A 335 -5.81 28.52 8.60
CA LEU A 335 -6.04 27.14 8.21
C LEU A 335 -5.02 26.68 7.16
N VAL A 336 -4.55 27.60 6.33
CA VAL A 336 -3.41 27.37 5.42
C VAL A 336 -2.17 26.95 6.21
N GLU A 337 -1.87 27.65 7.31
CA GLU A 337 -0.73 27.31 8.16
C GLU A 337 -0.91 25.96 8.85
N GLN A 338 -2.10 25.68 9.38
CA GLN A 338 -2.39 24.38 10.00
C GLN A 338 -2.18 23.24 9.00
N MET A 339 -2.78 23.32 7.81
CA MET A 339 -2.63 22.28 6.77
C MET A 339 -1.17 22.13 6.34
N ALA A 340 -0.42 23.22 6.24
CA ALA A 340 1.00 23.18 5.92
C ALA A 340 1.80 22.44 7.01
N GLN A 341 1.51 22.68 8.30
CA GLN A 341 2.15 21.94 9.39
C GLN A 341 1.72 20.47 9.43
N GLU A 342 0.44 20.16 9.27
CA GLU A 342 -0.05 18.78 9.19
C GLU A 342 0.65 18.02 8.07
N ASN A 343 0.72 18.60 6.87
CA ASN A 343 1.43 17.97 5.76
C ASN A 343 2.93 17.81 6.04
N LYS A 344 3.58 18.80 6.65
CA LYS A 344 5.01 18.74 7.00
C LYS A 344 5.32 17.68 8.06
N LEU A 345 4.46 17.54 9.07
CA LEU A 345 4.66 16.68 10.24
C LEU A 345 4.15 15.25 10.00
N LEU A 346 2.96 15.12 9.40
CA LEU A 346 2.25 13.87 9.20
C LEU A 346 2.39 13.31 7.78
N GLY A 347 2.66 14.18 6.79
CA GLY A 347 2.63 13.83 5.37
C GLY A 347 1.24 13.77 4.75
N TYR A 348 0.22 14.21 5.49
CA TYR A 348 -1.18 14.29 5.06
C TYR A 348 -1.93 15.34 5.88
N ILE A 349 -3.11 15.73 5.42
CA ILE A 349 -4.01 16.68 6.10
C ILE A 349 -5.13 15.91 6.77
N GLN A 350 -5.49 16.33 7.98
CA GLN A 350 -6.57 15.75 8.77
C GLN A 350 -7.66 16.78 9.12
N VAL A 351 -7.33 18.09 9.09
CA VAL A 351 -8.31 19.14 9.38
C VAL A 351 -9.39 19.24 8.29
N THR A 352 -10.63 19.38 8.74
CA THR A 352 -11.79 19.67 7.89
C THR A 352 -12.44 21.01 8.29
N PHE A 353 -13.26 21.53 7.40
CA PHE A 353 -13.77 22.89 7.41
C PHE A 353 -15.27 22.88 7.14
N ASP A 354 -15.99 23.82 7.72
CA ASP A 354 -17.39 24.06 7.35
C ASP A 354 -17.47 24.91 6.08
N VAL A 355 -17.18 24.27 4.95
CA VAL A 355 -17.19 24.89 3.61
C VAL A 355 -17.87 23.97 2.61
N GLU A 356 -18.19 24.51 1.43
CA GLU A 356 -18.67 23.68 0.34
C GLU A 356 -17.65 22.60 -0.06
N LYS A 357 -18.13 21.42 -0.44
CA LYS A 357 -17.31 20.29 -0.93
C LYS A 357 -16.47 20.61 -2.18
N LYS A 358 -16.69 21.79 -2.79
CA LYS A 358 -15.96 22.29 -3.95
C LYS A 358 -14.63 22.95 -3.59
N TYR A 359 -14.43 23.30 -2.32
CA TYR A 359 -13.14 23.74 -1.83
C TYR A 359 -12.22 22.55 -1.62
N VAL A 360 -11.09 22.55 -2.33
CA VAL A 360 -10.09 21.48 -2.22
C VAL A 360 -8.69 22.06 -2.03
N TYR A 361 -7.89 21.38 -1.21
CA TYR A 361 -6.46 21.57 -1.10
C TYR A 361 -5.72 20.65 -2.07
N ILE A 362 -4.71 21.18 -2.75
CA ILE A 362 -3.86 20.42 -3.68
C ILE A 362 -2.75 19.74 -2.87
N ALA A 363 -2.96 18.45 -2.59
CA ALA A 363 -2.04 17.61 -1.82
C ALA A 363 -0.92 16.99 -2.66
N GLY A 364 -1.07 16.97 -3.98
CA GLY A 364 -0.08 16.41 -4.88
C GLY A 364 -0.29 16.86 -6.33
N VAL A 365 0.81 17.10 -7.05
CA VAL A 365 0.77 17.48 -8.47
C VAL A 365 1.67 16.57 -9.30
N ASN A 366 1.12 15.95 -10.34
CA ASN A 366 1.87 15.16 -11.31
C ASN A 366 1.60 15.63 -12.74
N THR A 367 2.64 16.18 -13.38
CA THR A 367 2.56 16.76 -14.73
C THR A 367 3.20 15.88 -15.81
N LYS A 368 3.57 14.63 -15.49
CA LYS A 368 4.25 13.71 -16.43
C LYS A 368 3.40 13.40 -17.67
N PHE A 369 2.08 13.34 -17.52
CA PHE A 369 1.12 13.15 -18.62
C PHE A 369 0.11 14.30 -18.65
N ALA A 370 -1.18 14.03 -18.85
CA ALA A 370 -2.20 15.02 -18.50
C ALA A 370 -2.02 15.37 -17.02
N PRO A 371 -1.90 16.67 -16.65
CA PRO A 371 -1.67 17.04 -15.27
C PRO A 371 -2.75 16.45 -14.37
N ARG A 372 -2.31 15.89 -13.25
CA ARG A 372 -3.12 15.16 -12.29
C ARG A 372 -2.88 15.73 -10.91
N LEU A 373 -3.97 16.03 -10.21
CA LEU A 373 -4.00 16.65 -8.90
C LEU A 373 -4.61 15.65 -7.91
N ASP A 374 -3.96 15.48 -6.76
CA ASP A 374 -4.58 14.83 -5.61
C ASP A 374 -5.29 15.94 -4.80
N CYS A 375 -6.62 15.97 -4.89
CA CYS A 375 -7.48 17.01 -4.34
C CYS A 375 -8.08 16.54 -3.00
N TYR A 376 -7.63 17.14 -1.91
CA TYR A 376 -8.17 16.92 -0.57
C TYR A 376 -9.37 17.84 -0.35
N CYS A 377 -10.57 17.29 -0.19
CA CYS A 377 -11.80 18.05 0.00
C CYS A 377 -11.87 18.63 1.42
N LEU A 378 -11.79 19.95 1.54
CA LEU A 378 -11.76 20.64 2.84
C LEU A 378 -13.00 20.36 3.69
N ALA A 379 -14.15 20.11 3.07
CA ALA A 379 -15.41 19.88 3.76
C ALA A 379 -15.52 18.51 4.47
N ASN A 380 -14.76 17.50 4.02
CA ASN A 380 -14.97 16.12 4.50
C ASN A 380 -13.71 15.25 4.56
N GLY A 381 -12.55 15.82 4.22
CA GLY A 381 -11.25 15.18 4.27
C GLY A 381 -11.01 14.08 3.23
N LYS A 382 -11.94 13.86 2.30
CA LYS A 382 -11.75 12.86 1.24
C LYS A 382 -10.75 13.37 0.21
N THR A 383 -9.77 12.55 -0.12
CA THR A 383 -8.83 12.85 -1.21
C THR A 383 -9.25 12.13 -2.47
N GLU A 384 -9.51 12.89 -3.54
CA GLU A 384 -9.82 12.37 -4.86
C GLU A 384 -8.78 12.81 -5.88
N SER A 385 -8.46 11.93 -6.81
CA SER A 385 -7.40 12.17 -7.79
C SER A 385 -8.01 12.56 -9.12
N MET A 386 -7.87 13.84 -9.48
CA MET A 386 -8.53 14.45 -10.63
C MET A 386 -7.51 14.87 -11.70
N LYS A 387 -7.92 14.83 -12.97
CA LYS A 387 -7.11 15.34 -14.08
C LYS A 387 -7.54 16.75 -14.45
N ILE A 388 -6.65 17.48 -15.09
CA ILE A 388 -6.93 18.78 -15.67
C ILE A 388 -6.35 18.83 -17.09
N GLN A 389 -7.04 19.51 -17.99
CA GLN A 389 -6.52 19.71 -19.34
C GLN A 389 -5.27 20.58 -19.30
N ARG A 390 -4.26 20.20 -20.08
CA ARG A 390 -2.96 20.89 -20.08
C ARG A 390 -3.07 22.39 -20.42
N PRO A 391 -3.89 22.85 -21.38
CA PRO A 391 -4.10 24.28 -21.61
C PRO A 391 -4.59 25.01 -20.35
N LEU A 392 -5.68 24.53 -19.73
CA LEU A 392 -6.24 25.12 -18.51
C LEU A 392 -5.23 25.15 -17.35
N PHE A 393 -4.44 24.09 -17.18
CA PHE A 393 -3.38 24.05 -16.16
C PHE A 393 -2.24 25.04 -16.48
N ASN A 394 -1.86 25.20 -17.75
CA ASN A 394 -0.79 26.11 -18.14
C ASN A 394 -1.20 27.58 -17.99
N ASP A 395 -2.48 27.90 -18.21
CA ASP A 395 -3.01 29.26 -18.07
C ASP A 395 -3.01 29.71 -16.59
N SER A 396 -3.25 28.79 -15.65
CA SER A 396 -3.23 29.07 -14.20
C SER A 396 -2.60 27.93 -13.39
N PRO A 397 -1.27 27.74 -13.44
CA PRO A 397 -0.61 26.58 -12.85
C PRO A 397 -0.85 26.46 -11.36
N LEU A 398 -1.11 25.23 -10.91
CA LEU A 398 -1.35 24.88 -9.51
C LEU A 398 -0.15 24.14 -8.92
N ASN A 399 0.15 24.45 -7.67
CA ASN A 399 1.21 23.83 -6.88
C ASN A 399 0.63 23.09 -5.68
N GLU A 400 1.42 22.18 -5.10
CA GLU A 400 1.12 21.63 -3.79
C GLU A 400 1.02 22.77 -2.76
N GLY A 401 -0.02 22.74 -1.92
CA GLY A 401 -0.32 23.83 -1.00
C GLY A 401 -1.42 24.78 -1.44
N ASP A 402 -1.79 24.79 -2.72
CA ASP A 402 -2.87 25.65 -3.21
C ASP A 402 -4.24 25.15 -2.72
N ILE A 403 -5.11 26.08 -2.36
CA ILE A 403 -6.54 25.90 -2.15
C ILE A 403 -7.26 26.43 -3.39
N ILE A 404 -8.14 25.61 -3.96
CA ILE A 404 -8.96 25.99 -5.11
C ILE A 404 -10.44 25.75 -4.83
N TYR A 405 -11.28 26.55 -5.49
CA TYR A 405 -12.70 26.26 -5.62
C TYR A 405 -12.96 25.66 -7.01
N ILE A 406 -13.50 24.45 -7.07
CA ILE A 406 -13.82 23.78 -8.34
C ILE A 406 -15.24 24.16 -8.76
N TYR A 407 -15.38 25.01 -9.78
CA TYR A 407 -16.68 25.38 -10.33
C TYR A 407 -17.34 24.23 -11.08
N ASN A 408 -16.55 23.51 -11.90
CA ASN A 408 -17.08 22.47 -12.76
C ASN A 408 -16.09 21.32 -13.00
N TRP A 409 -16.61 20.10 -13.02
CA TRP A 409 -15.87 18.88 -13.34
C TRP A 409 -16.73 17.92 -14.16
N GLN A 410 -16.07 17.02 -14.87
CA GLN A 410 -16.73 16.02 -15.71
C GLN A 410 -16.14 14.64 -15.47
N ALA A 411 -16.98 13.61 -15.50
CA ALA A 411 -16.52 12.23 -15.55
C ALA A 411 -16.20 11.85 -16.99
N LYS A 412 -15.02 11.29 -17.23
CA LYS A 412 -14.65 10.70 -18.52
C LYS A 412 -14.30 9.22 -18.35
N PRO A 413 -14.51 8.38 -19.36
CA PRO A 413 -13.97 7.02 -19.38
C PRO A 413 -12.45 7.05 -19.21
N ARG A 414 -11.88 6.12 -18.44
CA ARG A 414 -10.42 5.99 -18.41
C ARG A 414 -9.95 5.43 -19.74
N LEU A 415 -8.86 5.99 -20.27
CA LEU A 415 -8.24 5.54 -21.50
C LEU A 415 -6.98 4.73 -21.20
N LYS A 416 -6.85 3.57 -21.84
CA LYS A 416 -5.61 2.78 -21.90
C LYS A 416 -5.01 2.94 -23.29
N TYR A 417 -3.70 3.14 -23.35
CA TYR A 417 -2.99 3.05 -24.63
C TYR A 417 -2.81 1.57 -24.98
N ASP A 418 -3.46 1.12 -26.04
CA ASP A 418 -3.36 -0.24 -26.56
C ASP A 418 -3.17 -0.22 -28.08
N LYS A 419 -2.14 -0.92 -28.55
CA LYS A 419 -1.80 -1.07 -29.98
C LYS A 419 -1.85 0.24 -30.81
N GLY A 420 -1.30 1.33 -30.27
CA GLY A 420 -1.20 2.61 -30.98
C GLY A 420 -2.43 3.52 -30.90
N LYS A 421 -3.48 3.12 -30.16
CA LYS A 421 -4.69 3.93 -29.94
C LYS A 421 -5.06 3.98 -28.47
N PHE A 422 -5.76 5.04 -28.07
CA PHE A 422 -6.39 5.11 -26.76
C PHE A 422 -7.74 4.40 -26.82
N VAL A 423 -7.91 3.37 -26.00
CA VAL A 423 -9.13 2.58 -25.89
C VAL A 423 -9.74 2.82 -24.51
N GLU A 424 -11.06 3.00 -24.47
CA GLU A 424 -11.79 3.14 -23.20
C GLU A 424 -11.71 1.84 -22.38
N ILE A 425 -11.55 1.98 -21.07
CA ILE A 425 -11.61 0.87 -20.12
C ILE A 425 -13.06 0.78 -19.61
N PRO A 426 -13.83 -0.25 -20.03
CA PRO A 426 -15.25 -0.36 -19.69
C PRO A 426 -15.49 -0.33 -18.17
N GLY A 427 -16.55 0.36 -17.75
CA GLY A 427 -16.95 0.44 -16.35
C GLY A 427 -16.08 1.34 -15.46
N THR A 428 -15.07 2.02 -16.02
CA THR A 428 -14.20 2.91 -15.23
C THR A 428 -14.38 4.37 -15.61
N LYS A 429 -14.29 5.25 -14.60
CA LYS A 429 -14.37 6.69 -14.76
C LYS A 429 -13.14 7.37 -14.14
N GLU A 430 -12.81 8.53 -14.67
CA GLU A 430 -11.88 9.49 -14.08
C GLU A 430 -12.49 10.88 -14.11
N TRP A 431 -12.21 11.67 -13.08
CA TRP A 431 -12.74 13.00 -12.94
C TRP A 431 -11.78 14.02 -13.56
N TRP A 432 -12.34 14.96 -14.31
CA TRP A 432 -11.60 16.04 -14.96
C TRP A 432 -12.11 17.39 -14.49
N ILE A 433 -11.23 18.21 -13.92
CA ILE A 433 -11.49 19.61 -13.60
C ILE A 433 -11.57 20.39 -14.91
N THR A 434 -12.61 21.20 -15.05
CA THR A 434 -12.88 22.01 -16.25
C THR A 434 -12.94 23.50 -15.98
N ALA A 435 -13.14 23.90 -14.73
CA ALA A 435 -13.08 25.29 -14.28
C ALA A 435 -12.78 25.33 -12.78
N TYR A 436 -11.85 26.20 -12.36
CA TYR A 436 -11.49 26.45 -10.97
C TYR A 436 -10.94 27.88 -10.81
N ASP A 437 -10.92 28.35 -9.56
CA ASP A 437 -10.14 29.52 -9.14
C ASP A 437 -9.31 29.20 -7.90
N ARG A 438 -8.16 29.85 -7.76
CA ARG A 438 -7.33 29.79 -6.54
C ARG A 438 -7.95 30.67 -5.45
N ARG A 439 -8.17 30.09 -4.27
CA ARG A 439 -8.83 30.72 -3.11
C ARG A 439 -7.98 30.79 -1.84
N ASN A 440 -6.65 30.70 -1.96
CA ASN A 440 -5.72 30.75 -0.80
C ASN A 440 -6.03 31.90 0.18
N HIS A 441 -6.38 33.08 -0.34
CA HIS A 441 -6.66 34.29 0.44
C HIS A 441 -7.90 34.18 1.35
N GLU A 442 -8.84 33.29 1.05
CA GLU A 442 -10.06 33.10 1.87
C GLU A 442 -9.77 32.31 3.17
N PHE A 443 -8.57 31.75 3.30
CA PHE A 443 -8.19 30.84 4.40
C PHE A 443 -6.91 31.29 5.14
N GLN A 444 -6.50 32.54 4.93
CA GLN A 444 -5.36 33.19 5.59
C GLN A 444 -5.71 33.74 6.96
#